data_AF-A0A3M1AFS7-F1
#
_entry.id   AF-A0A3M1AFS7-F1
#
_cell.length_a   1.000
_cell.length_b   1.000
_cell.length_c   1.000
_cell.angle_alpha   90.00
_cell.angle_beta   90.00
_cell.angle_gamma   90.00
#
_symmetry.space_group_name_H-M   'P 1'
#
loop_
_entity.id
_entity.type
_entity.pdbx_description
1 polymer ?
#
loop_
_entity_poly.entity_id
_entity_poly.type
_entity_poly.pdbx_seq_one_letter_code
_entity_poly.pdbx_strand_id
1 'polypeptide(L)' 'MKIAVLLSGGVDSSVALSLLRQQRQHELTAFYLKIWLEDELAYLGDCPWEEDLRYARAVCEAAEVPLEVISLQNEYY' A
#
# COMPACT_ATOMS: atom_id res chain seq x y z
N MET A 1 -10.29 -12.37 -12.90
CA MET A 1 -10.63 -12.38 -11.45
C MET A 1 -10.24 -11.05 -10.84
N LYS A 2 -10.93 -10.60 -9.80
CA LYS A 2 -10.55 -9.40 -9.03
C LYS A 2 -9.59 -9.80 -7.92
N ILE A 3 -8.47 -9.11 -7.78
CA ILE A 3 -7.45 -9.39 -6.77
C ILE A 3 -7.10 -8.10 -6.03
N ALA A 4 -7.25 -8.15 -4.70
CA ALA A 4 -6.73 -7.14 -3.80
C ALA A 4 -5.29 -7.51 -3.41
N VAL A 5 -4.35 -6.59 -3.57
CA VAL A 5 -2.95 -6.78 -3.16
C VAL A 5 -2.65 -5.84 -2.01
N LEU A 6 -2.25 -6.38 -0.86
CA LEU A 6 -1.78 -5.57 0.26
C LEU A 6 -0.34 -5.13 -0.03
N LEU A 7 -0.15 -3.83 -0.24
CA LEU A 7 1.13 -3.22 -0.59
C LEU A 7 1.63 -2.42 0.62
N SER A 8 2.76 -2.85 1.19
CA SER A 8 3.31 -2.27 2.41
C SER A 8 4.40 -1.22 2.18
N GLY A 9 4.83 -1.00 0.93
CA GLY A 9 6.04 -0.24 0.61
C GLY A 9 7.32 -1.10 0.57
N GLY A 10 7.25 -2.36 1.02
CA GLY A 10 8.35 -3.32 0.96
C GLY A 10 8.54 -3.97 -0.42
N VAL A 11 9.69 -4.62 -0.59
CA VAL A 11 10.07 -5.27 -1.86
C VAL A 11 9.18 -6.47 -2.18
N ASP A 12 8.86 -7.31 -1.19
CA ASP A 12 8.10 -8.56 -1.42
C ASP A 12 6.72 -8.29 -2.00
N SER A 13 5.97 -7.37 -1.40
CA SER A 13 4.63 -6.99 -1.86
C SER A 13 4.68 -6.29 -3.22
N SER A 14 5.73 -5.51 -3.48
CA SER A 14 5.95 -4.84 -4.77
C SER A 14 6.23 -5.83 -5.91
N VAL A 15 7.08 -6.84 -5.65
CA VAL A 15 7.38 -7.90 -6.62
C VAL A 15 6.14 -8.76 -6.86
N ALA A 16 5.40 -9.11 -5.81
CA ALA A 16 4.14 -9.85 -5.95
C ALA A 16 3.12 -9.10 -6.84
N LEU A 17 2.96 -7.79 -6.64
CA LEU A 17 2.11 -6.96 -7.50
C LEU A 17 2.60 -6.96 -8.96
N SER A 18 3.90 -6.77 -9.18
CA SER A 18 4.50 -6.75 -10.51
C SER A 18 4.29 -8.07 -11.26
N LEU A 19 4.49 -9.21 -10.60
CA LEU A 19 4.27 -10.53 -11.18
C LEU A 19 2.80 -10.75 -11.56
N LEU A 20 1.85 -10.37 -10.69
CA LEU A 20 0.42 -10.41 -11.01
C LEU A 20 0.07 -9.50 -12.20
N ARG A 21 0.65 -8.30 -12.25
CA ARG A 21 0.44 -7.33 -13.33
C ARG A 21 0.94 -7.86 -14.68
N GLN A 22 2.09 -8.53 -14.70
CA GLN A 22 2.67 -9.13 -15.90
C GLN A 22 1.79 -10.22 -16.52
N GLN A 23 1.00 -10.94 -15.71
CA GLN A 23 0.07 -11.95 -16.22
C GLN A 23 -1.07 -11.35 -17.04
N ARG A 24 -1.43 -10.07 -16.86
CA ARG A 24 -2.46 -9.33 -17.63
C ARG A 24 -3.86 -10.00 -17.65
N GLN A 25 -4.16 -10.86 -16.67
CA GLN A 25 -5.40 -11.65 -16.58
C GLN A 25 -6.34 -11.23 -15.44
N HIS A 26 -5.87 -10.32 -14.58
CA HIS A 26 -6.55 -9.96 -13.33
C HIS A 26 -6.84 -8.46 -13.29
N GLU A 27 -7.98 -8.12 -12.69
CA GLU A 27 -8.31 -6.76 -12.28
C GLU A 27 -7.68 -6.57 -10.91
N LEU A 28 -6.65 -5.72 -10.83
CA LEU A 28 -5.84 -5.52 -9.63
C LEU A 28 -6.21 -4.20 -8.97
N THR A 29 -6.36 -4.24 -7.64
CA THR A 29 -6.37 -3.04 -6.79
C THR A 29 -5.38 -3.26 -5.65
N ALA A 30 -4.48 -2.30 -5.46
CA ALA A 30 -3.54 -2.32 -4.34
C ALA A 30 -4.14 -1.58 -3.15
N PHE A 31 -3.80 -2.03 -1.95
CA PHE A 31 -4.25 -1.43 -0.69
C PHE A 31 -3.06 -1.24 0.25
N TYR A 32 -2.88 -0.03 0.77
CA TYR A 32 -1.97 0.26 1.87
C TYR A 32 -2.78 0.37 3.16
N LEU A 33 -2.41 -0.42 4.18
CA LEU A 33 -3.09 -0.40 5.48
C LEU A 33 -2.31 0.48 6.45
N LYS A 34 -2.90 1.58 6.86
CA LYS A 34 -2.37 2.43 7.92
C LYS A 34 -2.84 1.89 9.27
N ILE A 35 -1.93 1.26 10.00
CA ILE A 35 -2.22 0.55 11.26
C ILE A 35 -1.57 1.17 12.50
N TRP A 36 -0.54 2.01 12.33
CA TRP A 36 0.23 2.56 13.45
C TRP A 36 0.36 4.08 13.37
N LEU A 37 0.39 4.72 14.54
CA LEU A 37 0.42 6.17 14.78
C LEU A 37 -0.79 6.95 14.25
N GLU A 38 -1.77 7.21 15.11
CA GLU A 38 -2.89 8.11 14.82
C GLU A 38 -2.39 9.45 14.30
N ASP A 39 -3.12 10.02 13.33
CA ASP A 39 -2.81 11.35 12.75
C ASP A 39 -2.67 12.43 13.82
N GLU A 40 -3.28 12.24 14.99
CA GLU A 40 -3.16 13.14 16.14
C GLU A 40 -1.74 13.18 16.72
N LEU A 41 -0.91 12.14 16.57
CA LEU A 41 0.49 12.12 17.04
C LEU A 41 1.50 12.50 15.94
N ALA A 42 1.03 12.78 14.72
CA ALA A 42 1.85 13.15 13.57
C ALA A 42 2.68 14.42 13.79
N TYR A 43 2.33 15.27 14.76
CA TYR A 43 3.09 16.49 15.08
C TYR A 43 4.41 16.23 15.82
N LEU A 44 4.68 14.99 16.26
CA LEU A 44 5.85 14.63 17.08
C LEU A 44 7.11 14.27 16.29
N GLY A 45 7.04 14.21 14.95
CA GLY A 45 8.19 13.87 14.09
C GLY A 45 7.78 13.41 12.69
N ASP A 46 8.71 12.78 11.96
CA ASP A 46 8.40 12.19 10.65
C ASP A 46 7.41 11.02 10.84
N CYS A 47 6.29 11.05 10.12
CA CYS A 47 5.31 9.99 10.18
C CYS A 47 5.88 8.70 9.56
N PRO A 48 5.97 7.58 10.32
CA PRO A 48 6.67 6.38 9.87
C PRO A 48 6.05 5.75 8.62
N TRP A 49 4.74 5.91 8.42
CA TRP A 49 4.02 5.36 7.26
C TRP A 49 4.17 6.20 5.99
N GLU A 50 4.65 7.44 6.04
CA GLU A 50 4.72 8.31 4.86
C GLU A 50 5.74 7.82 3.84
N GLU A 51 6.92 7.38 4.31
CA GLU A 51 7.96 6.85 3.45
C GLU A 51 7.51 5.55 2.76
N ASP A 52 6.93 4.62 3.53
CA ASP A 52 6.38 3.38 3.00
C ASP A 52 5.26 3.65 1.98
N LEU A 53 4.37 4.58 2.29
CA LEU A 53 3.29 4.97 1.39
C LEU A 53 3.83 5.63 0.10
N ARG A 54 4.91 6.42 0.19
CA ARG A 54 5.59 6.97 -0.98
C ARG A 54 6.14 5.86 -1.88
N TYR A 55 6.75 4.83 -1.31
CA TYR A 55 7.20 3.67 -2.09
C TYR A 55 6.04 2.89 -2.71
N ALA A 56 4.98 2.65 -1.93
CA ALA A 56 3.77 2.00 -2.44
C ALA A 56 3.15 2.77 -3.63
N ARG A 57 3.07 4.10 -3.54
CA ARG A 57 2.59 4.96 -4.63
C ARG A 57 3.45 4.83 -5.89
N ALA A 58 4.77 4.92 -5.76
CA ALA A 58 5.69 4.82 -6.90
C ALA A 58 5.58 3.46 -7.61
N VAL A 59 5.44 2.37 -6.84
CA VAL A 59 5.25 1.02 -7.39
C VAL A 59 3.91 0.89 -8.13
N CYS A 60 2.82 1.40 -7.55
CA CYS A 60 1.50 1.40 -8.18
C CYS A 60 1.45 2.24 -9.45
N GLU A 61 2.09 3.41 -9.45
CA GLU A 61 2.21 4.28 -10.63
C GLU A 61 2.96 3.57 -11.77
N ALA A 62 4.11 2.96 -11.47
CA ALA A 62 4.88 2.21 -12.45
C ALA A 62 4.14 0.97 -12.98
N ALA A 63 3.29 0.34 -12.16
CA ALA A 63 2.49 -0.82 -12.54
C ALA A 63 1.16 -0.46 -13.23
N GLU A 64 0.76 0.83 -13.23
CA GLU A 64 -0.57 1.30 -13.62
C GLU A 64 -1.70 0.58 -12.86
N VAL A 65 -1.56 0.46 -11.54
CA VAL A 65 -2.54 -0.20 -10.66
C VAL A 65 -3.09 0.82 -9.66
N PRO A 66 -4.42 0.91 -9.44
CA PRO A 66 -4.98 1.81 -8.44
C PRO A 66 -4.52 1.43 -7.04
N LEU A 67 -4.25 2.45 -6.22
CA LEU A 67 -3.87 2.31 -4.81
C LEU A 67 -4.91 2.99 -3.92
N GLU A 68 -5.48 2.22 -3.00
CA GLU A 68 -6.34 2.72 -1.92
C GLU A 68 -5.58 2.69 -0.59
N VAL A 69 -5.78 3.72 0.23
CA VAL A 69 -5.20 3.80 1.57
C VAL A 69 -6.33 3.63 2.57
N ILE A 70 -6.25 2.58 3.39
CA ILE A 70 -7.28 2.26 4.40
C ILE A 70 -6.67 2.44 5.78
N SER A 71 -7.31 3.25 6.61
CA SER A 71 -6.98 3.29 8.04
C SER A 71 -7.63 2.10 8.73
N LEU A 72 -6.83 1.31 9.45
CA LEU A 72 -7.27 0.24 10.35
C LEU A 72 -6.69 0.44 11.75
N GLN A 73 -6.42 1.69 12.14
CA GLN A 73 -5.77 2.01 13.41
C GLN A 73 -6.65 1.63 14.60
N ASN A 74 -7.97 1.83 14.48
CA ASN A 74 -8.94 1.48 15.52
C ASN A 74 -9.14 -0.04 15.64
N GLU A 75 -9.02 -0.77 14.53
CA GLU A 75 -9.24 -2.22 14.47
C GLU A 75 -7.99 -3.02 14.84
N TYR A 76 -6.81 -2.41 14.74
CA TYR A 76 -5.54 -3.03 15.10
C TYR A 76 -5.29 -3.05 16.62
N TYR A 77 -5.87 -2.08 17.34
CA TYR A 77 -5.77 -1.92 18.79
C TYR A 77 -6.94 -2.58 19.54
#